data_AF-A0AAV1JTZ9-F1
#
_entry.id   AF-A0AAV1JTZ9-F1
#
_cell.length_a   1.000
_cell.length_b   1.000
_cell.length_c   1.000
_cell.angle_alpha   90.00
_cell.angle_beta   90.00
_cell.angle_gamma   90.00
#
_symmetry.space_group_name_H-M   'P 1'
#
loop_
_entity.id
_entity.type
_entity.pdbx_description
1 polymer ?
#
loop_
_entity_poly.entity_id
_entity_poly.type
_entity_poly.pdbx_seq_one_letter_code
_entity_poly.pdbx_strand_id
1 'polypeptide(L)'
;MKISADGKNIPKKKVIEARITLIGTDNSVTITDLKSAQNLSARRELKLVKIQDEDSKTRRPVYKFMTNAEYHEEELSRRKEKLEAKQNNLIKGQKLLTLSSKIAEHDLMTRIKNIGKLLDKQYEVRVIISGDEREDNPSFERIYSVMEKNLQSCGTIVQKRQKGSTLRFNLLPMRKNSSSSKNPSSNKNSNSDGAI
;
A
#
# COMPACT_ATOMS: atom_id res chain seq x y z
N MET A 1 -10.86 -12.49 -54.74
CA MET A 1 -10.49 -13.81 -54.17
C MET A 1 -9.00 -13.80 -53.92
N LYS A 2 -8.51 -14.30 -52.78
CA LYS A 2 -7.07 -14.47 -52.55
C LYS A 2 -6.72 -15.94 -52.82
N ILE A 3 -5.80 -16.16 -53.73
CA ILE A 3 -5.38 -17.47 -54.23
C ILE A 3 -3.91 -17.63 -53.81
N SER A 4 -3.54 -18.75 -53.21
CA SER A 4 -2.13 -19.08 -52.96
C SER A 4 -1.43 -19.43 -54.28
N ALA A 5 -0.10 -19.33 -54.33
CA ALA A 5 0.70 -19.65 -55.52
C ALA A 5 0.43 -21.07 -56.08
N ASP A 6 -0.03 -22.01 -55.24
CA ASP A 6 -0.36 -23.39 -55.61
C ASP A 6 -1.83 -23.64 -55.99
N GLY A 7 -2.63 -22.60 -56.29
CA GLY A 7 -4.01 -22.75 -56.79
C GLY A 7 -5.03 -23.31 -55.79
N LYS A 8 -4.64 -23.65 -54.56
CA LYS A 8 -5.55 -24.10 -53.50
C LYS A 8 -6.30 -22.92 -52.87
N ASN A 9 -7.63 -23.08 -52.74
CA ASN A 9 -8.50 -22.09 -52.10
C ASN A 9 -8.11 -21.95 -50.62
N ILE A 10 -7.67 -20.76 -50.21
CA ILE A 10 -7.36 -20.48 -48.80
C ILE A 10 -8.70 -20.46 -48.05
N PRO A 11 -8.97 -21.38 -47.11
CA PRO A 11 -10.20 -21.33 -46.34
C PRO A 11 -10.22 -20.01 -45.58
N LYS A 12 -11.24 -19.18 -45.82
CA LYS A 12 -11.46 -17.95 -45.07
C LYS A 12 -11.57 -18.32 -43.59
N LYS A 13 -10.61 -17.86 -42.77
CA LYS A 13 -10.62 -18.06 -41.32
C LYS A 13 -11.97 -17.55 -40.81
N LYS A 14 -12.81 -18.44 -40.26
CA LYS A 14 -14.06 -18.04 -39.59
C LYS A 14 -13.66 -17.14 -38.43
N VAL A 15 -13.93 -15.84 -38.56
CA VAL A 15 -13.81 -14.90 -37.45
C VAL A 15 -14.92 -15.29 -36.47
N ILE A 16 -14.54 -15.96 -35.40
CA ILE A 16 -15.47 -16.23 -34.30
C ILE A 16 -15.69 -14.87 -33.65
N GLU A 17 -16.82 -14.23 -33.97
CA GLU A 17 -17.19 -12.98 -33.33
C GLU A 17 -17.39 -13.23 -31.84
N ALA A 18 -16.58 -12.56 -31.03
CA ALA A 18 -16.63 -12.68 -29.58
C ALA A 18 -17.94 -12.07 -29.07
N ARG A 19 -18.92 -12.94 -28.85
CA ARG A 19 -20.20 -12.60 -28.23
C ARG A 19 -19.99 -12.25 -26.77
N ILE A 20 -20.56 -11.12 -26.38
CA ILE A 20 -20.46 -10.54 -25.05
C ILE A 20 -21.81 -10.62 -24.34
N THR A 21 -21.78 -10.62 -23.01
CA THR A 21 -22.97 -10.40 -22.18
C THR A 21 -23.08 -8.90 -21.91
N LEU A 22 -24.19 -8.29 -22.32
CA LEU A 22 -24.45 -6.86 -22.21
C LEU A 22 -25.56 -6.61 -21.18
N ILE A 23 -25.26 -5.76 -20.20
CA ILE A 23 -26.19 -5.28 -19.18
C ILE A 23 -26.65 -3.89 -19.59
N GLY A 24 -27.96 -3.70 -19.78
CA GLY A 24 -28.58 -2.41 -20.05
C GLY A 24 -28.59 -1.48 -18.84
N THR A 25 -28.99 -0.22 -19.05
CA THR A 25 -29.19 0.75 -17.96
C THR A 25 -30.34 0.37 -17.03
N ASP A 26 -31.30 -0.42 -17.55
CA ASP A 26 -32.42 -1.02 -16.83
C ASP A 26 -32.05 -2.37 -16.17
N ASN A 27 -30.75 -2.72 -16.13
CA ASN A 27 -30.23 -4.02 -15.72
C ASN A 27 -30.72 -5.22 -16.56
N SER A 28 -31.27 -5.00 -17.77
CA SER A 28 -31.59 -6.08 -18.68
C SER A 28 -30.33 -6.77 -19.20
N VAL A 29 -30.31 -8.11 -19.21
CA VAL A 29 -29.16 -8.89 -19.68
C VAL A 29 -29.45 -9.42 -21.07
N THR A 30 -28.60 -9.05 -22.03
CA THR A 30 -28.71 -9.46 -23.44
C THR A 30 -27.38 -9.99 -23.95
N ILE A 31 -27.41 -10.90 -24.92
CA ILE A 31 -26.20 -11.43 -25.56
C ILE A 31 -26.10 -10.77 -26.93
N THR A 32 -24.99 -10.09 -27.17
CA THR A 32 -24.77 -9.38 -28.44
C THR A 32 -23.29 -9.38 -28.81
N ASP A 33 -22.97 -8.85 -29.99
CA ASP A 33 -21.60 -8.72 -30.45
C ASP A 33 -21.00 -7.40 -29.94
N LEU A 34 -19.69 -7.39 -29.67
CA LEU A 34 -19.01 -6.20 -29.17
C LEU A 34 -19.22 -4.97 -30.08
N LYS A 35 -19.17 -5.16 -31.39
CA LYS A 35 -19.33 -4.08 -32.38
C LYS A 35 -20.76 -3.52 -32.38
N SER A 36 -21.74 -4.40 -32.24
CA SER A 36 -23.16 -4.01 -32.14
C SER A 36 -23.42 -3.21 -30.86
N ALA A 37 -22.85 -3.64 -29.73
CA ALA A 37 -22.92 -2.92 -28.46
C ALA A 37 -22.22 -1.55 -28.53
N GLN A 38 -21.04 -1.45 -29.16
CA GLN A 38 -20.33 -0.18 -29.36
C GLN A 38 -21.17 0.80 -30.19
N ASN A 39 -21.73 0.35 -31.30
CA ASN A 39 -22.61 1.19 -32.13
C ASN A 39 -23.87 1.64 -31.36
N LEU A 40 -24.45 0.75 -30.55
CA LEU A 40 -25.61 1.08 -29.73
C LEU A 40 -25.26 2.09 -28.63
N SER A 41 -24.07 1.98 -28.01
CA SER A 41 -23.56 2.95 -27.03
C SER A 41 -23.40 4.34 -27.64
N ALA A 42 -22.80 4.42 -28.84
CA ALA A 42 -22.61 5.68 -29.55
C ALA A 42 -23.94 6.33 -29.95
N ARG A 43 -24.91 5.53 -30.41
CA ARG A 43 -26.25 6.02 -30.80
C ARG A 43 -27.06 6.56 -29.63
N ARG A 44 -26.87 6.02 -28.43
CA ARG A 44 -27.63 6.39 -27.21
C ARG A 44 -26.84 7.30 -26.28
N GLU A 45 -25.65 7.76 -26.69
CA GLU A 45 -24.73 8.55 -25.85
C GLU A 45 -24.37 7.88 -24.51
N LEU A 46 -24.32 6.55 -24.50
CA LEU A 46 -23.97 5.74 -23.35
C LEU A 46 -22.51 5.31 -23.40
N LYS A 47 -21.94 5.00 -22.23
CA LYS A 47 -20.61 4.39 -22.12
C LYS A 47 -20.76 2.88 -22.00
N LEU A 48 -20.05 2.15 -22.86
CA LEU A 48 -19.91 0.70 -22.76
C LEU A 48 -18.70 0.38 -21.88
N VAL A 49 -18.93 -0.11 -20.67
CA VAL A 49 -17.89 -0.39 -19.67
C VAL A 49 -17.76 -1.90 -19.49
N LYS A 50 -16.53 -2.41 -19.51
CA LYS A 50 -16.24 -3.82 -19.21
C LYS A 50 -16.22 -4.00 -17.69
N ILE A 51 -17.11 -4.83 -17.16
CA ILE A 51 -17.23 -5.09 -15.72
C ILE A 51 -16.46 -6.36 -15.34
N GLN A 52 -16.54 -7.39 -16.19
CA GLN A 52 -15.91 -8.69 -15.92
C GLN A 52 -15.26 -9.26 -17.18
N ASP A 53 -14.08 -9.83 -17.02
CA ASP A 53 -13.34 -10.47 -18.12
C ASP A 53 -14.01 -11.77 -18.59
N GLU A 54 -14.43 -12.61 -17.65
CA GLU A 54 -15.16 -13.85 -17.92
C GLU A 54 -16.19 -14.10 -16.82
N ASP A 55 -17.45 -14.28 -17.21
CA ASP A 55 -18.50 -14.75 -16.30
C ASP A 55 -18.33 -16.25 -16.00
N SER A 56 -18.47 -16.62 -14.72
CA SER A 56 -18.34 -17.99 -14.22
C SER A 56 -19.31 -18.98 -14.88
N LYS A 57 -20.47 -18.51 -15.36
CA LYS A 57 -21.47 -19.38 -16.00
C LYS A 57 -21.30 -19.48 -17.51
N THR A 58 -21.05 -18.35 -18.17
CA THR A 58 -21.08 -18.28 -19.64
C THR A 58 -19.71 -18.19 -20.29
N ARG A 59 -18.64 -17.96 -19.51
CA ARG A 59 -17.26 -17.66 -19.98
C ARG A 59 -17.22 -16.52 -21.01
N ARG A 60 -18.21 -15.62 -20.98
CA ARG A 60 -18.28 -14.43 -21.83
C ARG A 60 -17.85 -13.22 -21.01
N PRO A 61 -17.16 -12.24 -21.62
CA PRO A 61 -16.94 -10.96 -20.97
C PRO A 61 -18.27 -10.23 -20.77
N VAL A 62 -18.40 -9.61 -19.61
CA VAL A 62 -19.60 -8.86 -19.22
C VAL A 62 -19.33 -7.37 -19.38
N TYR A 63 -20.19 -6.71 -20.13
CA TYR A 63 -20.20 -5.28 -20.34
C TYR A 63 -21.50 -4.68 -19.82
N LYS A 64 -21.44 -3.44 -19.34
CA LYS A 64 -22.59 -2.68 -18.86
C LYS A 64 -22.67 -1.34 -19.59
N PHE A 65 -23.88 -0.92 -19.94
CA PHE A 65 -24.15 0.45 -20.34
C PHE A 65 -24.31 1.33 -19.11
N MET A 66 -23.60 2.46 -19.11
CA MET A 66 -23.68 3.48 -18.10
C MET A 66 -23.92 4.83 -18.75
N THR A 67 -24.66 5.69 -18.07
CA THR A 67 -24.74 7.09 -18.48
C THR A 67 -23.41 7.80 -18.21
N ASN A 68 -23.18 8.95 -18.85
CA ASN A 68 -21.96 9.71 -18.64
C ASN A 68 -21.80 10.18 -17.18
N ALA A 69 -22.92 10.57 -16.54
CA ALA A 69 -22.93 10.98 -15.13
C ALA A 69 -22.53 9.82 -14.20
N GLU A 70 -23.19 8.67 -14.32
CA GLU A 70 -22.89 7.49 -13.50
C GLU A 70 -21.45 7.00 -13.71
N TYR A 71 -20.96 7.02 -14.95
CA TYR A 71 -19.58 6.65 -15.26
C TYR A 71 -18.56 7.56 -14.55
N HIS A 72 -18.82 8.87 -14.51
CA HIS A 72 -17.97 9.81 -13.80
C HIS A 72 -18.01 9.61 -12.28
N GLU A 73 -19.19 9.38 -11.71
CA GLU A 73 -19.35 9.12 -10.28
C GLU A 73 -18.69 7.82 -9.83
N GLU A 74 -18.82 6.75 -10.61
CA GLU A 74 -18.15 5.48 -10.35
C GLU A 74 -16.62 5.63 -10.48
N GLU A 75 -16.14 6.36 -11.48
CA GLU A 75 -14.71 6.65 -11.62
C GLU A 75 -14.16 7.46 -10.43
N LEU A 76 -14.91 8.45 -9.94
CA LEU A 76 -14.55 9.23 -8.75
C LEU A 76 -14.56 8.35 -7.49
N SER A 77 -15.58 7.51 -7.33
CA SER A 77 -15.69 6.58 -6.19
C SER A 77 -14.57 5.56 -6.20
N ARG A 78 -14.27 4.96 -7.35
CA ARG A 78 -13.15 4.02 -7.52
C ARG A 78 -11.80 4.70 -7.30
N ARG A 79 -11.64 5.98 -7.64
CA ARG A 79 -10.44 6.75 -7.29
C ARG A 79 -10.33 6.98 -5.79
N LYS A 80 -11.43 7.35 -5.13
CA LYS A 80 -11.45 7.50 -3.66
C LYS A 80 -11.12 6.20 -2.97
N GLU A 81 -11.73 5.09 -3.36
CA GLU A 81 -11.43 3.75 -2.82
C GLU A 81 -9.97 3.36 -3.06
N LYS A 82 -9.42 3.61 -4.26
CA LYS A 82 -7.99 3.36 -4.53
C LYS A 82 -7.07 4.26 -3.69
N LEU A 83 -7.47 5.50 -3.43
CA LEU A 83 -6.72 6.41 -2.57
C LEU A 83 -6.82 5.98 -1.10
N GLU A 84 -7.99 5.55 -0.64
CA GLU A 84 -8.24 5.02 0.70
C GLU A 84 -7.49 3.69 0.91
N ALA A 85 -7.51 2.78 -0.06
CA ALA A 85 -6.72 1.55 -0.04
C ALA A 85 -5.21 1.84 -0.02
N LYS A 86 -4.75 2.86 -0.77
CA LYS A 86 -3.36 3.32 -0.71
C LYS A 86 -3.01 4.00 0.61
N GLN A 87 -3.94 4.72 1.23
CA GLN A 87 -3.76 5.29 2.57
C GLN A 87 -3.81 4.20 3.65
N ASN A 88 -4.57 3.12 3.42
CA ASN A 88 -4.64 1.94 4.28
C ASN A 88 -3.42 1.02 4.13
N ASN A 89 -2.68 1.10 3.01
CA ASN A 89 -1.32 0.57 2.92
C ASN A 89 -0.41 1.42 3.83
N LEU A 90 -0.36 0.99 5.08
CA LEU A 90 0.28 1.64 6.23
C LEU A 90 1.75 2.01 6.06
N ILE A 91 2.41 1.52 5.02
CA ILE A 91 3.83 1.68 4.81
C ILE A 91 4.03 2.28 3.42
N LYS A 92 4.46 3.54 3.37
CA LYS A 92 4.72 4.29 2.12
C LYS A 92 5.93 3.77 1.35
N GLY A 93 6.80 3.02 2.02
CA GLY A 93 8.00 2.41 1.43
C GLY A 93 9.05 2.07 2.49
N GLN A 94 10.17 1.50 2.04
CA GLN A 94 11.29 1.11 2.89
C GLN A 94 12.47 2.08 2.77
N LYS A 95 13.14 2.36 3.89
CA LYS A 95 14.41 3.12 3.95
C LYS A 95 15.47 2.27 4.63
N LEU A 96 16.67 2.28 4.05
CA LEU A 96 17.83 1.59 4.61
C LEU A 96 18.70 2.59 5.38
N LEU A 97 19.07 2.25 6.60
CA LEU A 97 20.01 3.00 7.42
C LEU A 97 21.14 2.08 7.86
N THR A 98 22.38 2.48 7.59
CA THR A 98 23.58 1.77 8.00
C THR A 98 24.29 2.55 9.10
N LEU A 99 24.73 1.85 10.14
CA LEU A 99 25.40 2.39 11.32
C LEU A 99 26.68 1.60 11.59
N SER A 100 27.68 2.27 12.14
CA SER A 100 28.87 1.60 12.66
C SER A 100 28.65 1.19 14.12
N SER A 101 29.22 0.07 14.52
CA SER A 101 29.42 -0.37 15.91
C SER A 101 30.14 0.65 16.80
N LYS A 102 31.05 1.47 16.25
CA LYS A 102 31.85 2.49 16.97
C LYS A 102 31.17 3.85 17.03
N ILE A 103 29.88 3.92 16.71
CA ILE A 103 29.14 5.18 16.68
C ILE A 103 29.19 5.88 18.06
N ALA A 104 29.49 7.18 18.05
CA ALA A 104 29.43 7.98 19.26
C ALA A 104 27.99 8.20 19.73
N GLU A 105 27.77 8.31 21.05
CA GLU A 105 26.45 8.47 21.65
C GLU A 105 25.66 9.65 21.04
N HIS A 106 26.33 10.76 20.76
CA HIS A 106 25.70 11.94 20.15
C HIS A 106 25.18 11.68 18.73
N ASP A 107 25.97 11.00 17.89
CA ASP A 107 25.54 10.64 16.53
C ASP A 107 24.41 9.60 16.59
N LEU A 108 24.51 8.61 17.49
CA LEU A 108 23.45 7.63 17.71
C LEU A 108 22.10 8.30 18.01
N MET A 109 22.08 9.28 18.91
CA MET A 109 20.87 10.04 19.24
C MET A 109 20.33 10.84 18.05
N THR A 110 21.20 11.36 17.19
CA THR A 110 20.80 12.07 15.97
C THR A 110 20.17 11.11 14.96
N ARG A 111 20.74 9.90 14.81
CA ARG A 111 20.19 8.83 13.97
C ARG A 111 18.82 8.38 14.47
N ILE A 112 18.66 8.19 15.78
CA ILE A 112 17.39 7.86 16.42
C ILE A 112 16.31 8.90 16.09
N LYS A 113 16.61 10.20 16.21
CA LYS A 113 15.67 11.28 15.84
C LYS A 113 15.27 11.23 14.37
N ASN A 114 16.23 10.93 13.48
CA ASN A 114 15.96 10.80 12.05
C ASN A 114 15.06 9.60 11.76
N ILE A 115 15.28 8.47 12.41
CA ILE A 115 14.43 7.29 12.29
C ILE A 115 13.02 7.58 12.81
N GLY A 116 12.88 8.26 13.95
CA GLY A 116 11.57 8.69 14.47
C GLY A 116 10.78 9.51 13.44
N LYS A 117 11.42 10.48 12.78
CA LYS A 117 10.80 11.27 11.69
C LYS A 117 10.39 10.41 10.48
N LEU A 118 11.11 9.34 10.18
CA LEU A 118 10.77 8.42 9.09
C LEU A 118 9.55 7.54 9.46
N LEU A 119 9.50 7.06 10.70
CA LEU A 119 8.38 6.28 11.22
C LEU A 119 7.11 7.13 11.32
N ASP A 120 7.20 8.38 11.77
CA ASP A 120 6.07 9.32 11.78
C ASP A 120 5.50 9.53 10.36
N LYS A 121 6.37 9.52 9.35
CA LYS A 121 5.97 9.62 7.93
C LYS A 121 5.40 8.32 7.35
N GLN A 122 5.30 7.26 8.15
CA GLN A 122 4.84 5.91 7.76
C GLN A 122 5.80 5.20 6.79
N TYR A 123 7.11 5.32 7.00
CA TYR A 123 8.12 4.50 6.31
C TYR A 123 8.59 3.34 7.20
N GLU A 124 8.83 2.18 6.59
CA GLU A 124 9.59 1.10 7.23
C GLU A 124 11.08 1.43 7.18
N VAL A 125 11.78 1.26 8.29
CA VAL A 125 13.22 1.52 8.35
C VAL A 125 13.96 0.22 8.63
N ARG A 126 14.78 -0.22 7.68
CA ARG A 126 15.73 -1.31 7.87
C ARG A 126 17.03 -0.73 8.41
N VAL A 127 17.43 -1.16 9.60
CA VAL A 127 18.68 -0.74 10.24
C VAL A 127 19.69 -1.88 10.11
N ILE A 128 20.89 -1.53 9.64
CA ILE A 128 22.05 -2.42 9.58
C ILE A 128 23.14 -1.79 10.43
N ILE A 129 23.62 -2.51 11.44
CA ILE A 129 24.77 -2.11 12.24
C ILE A 129 25.93 -3.00 11.79
N SER A 130 26.94 -2.40 11.17
CA SER A 130 28.17 -3.04 10.73
C SER A 130 29.30 -2.78 11.73
N GLY A 131 30.03 -3.82 12.09
CA GLY A 131 31.28 -3.73 12.85
C GLY A 131 32.43 -4.49 12.20
N ASP A 132 33.59 -4.39 12.83
CA ASP A 132 34.79 -5.15 12.50
C ASP A 132 34.70 -6.58 13.06
N GLU A 133 35.47 -7.51 12.50
CA GLU A 133 35.49 -8.92 12.92
C GLU A 133 35.94 -9.12 14.39
N ARG A 134 36.57 -8.11 15.00
CA ARG A 134 37.02 -8.09 16.39
C ARG A 134 36.01 -7.48 17.37
N GLU A 135 34.88 -6.98 16.87
CA GLU A 135 33.92 -6.29 17.71
C GLU A 135 32.85 -7.25 18.22
N ASP A 136 32.84 -7.38 19.55
CA ASP A 136 31.95 -8.31 20.23
C ASP A 136 30.49 -7.82 20.24
N ASN A 137 29.58 -8.79 20.31
CA ASN A 137 28.16 -8.68 20.63
C ASN A 137 27.72 -7.51 21.56
N PRO A 138 28.38 -7.18 22.69
CA PRO A 138 27.98 -6.11 23.61
C PRO A 138 27.78 -4.74 22.97
N SER A 139 28.60 -4.35 21.97
CA SER A 139 28.45 -3.05 21.32
C SER A 139 27.17 -2.98 20.48
N PHE A 140 26.85 -4.06 19.76
CA PHE A 140 25.62 -4.17 18.99
C PHE A 140 24.39 -4.18 19.90
N GLU A 141 24.43 -4.92 21.00
CA GLU A 141 23.35 -4.97 21.98
C GLU A 141 23.12 -3.62 22.65
N ARG A 142 24.18 -2.89 23.02
CA ARG A 142 24.06 -1.53 23.55
C ARG A 142 23.31 -0.62 22.58
N ILE A 143 23.75 -0.56 21.33
CA ILE A 143 23.11 0.29 20.30
C ILE A 143 21.65 -0.13 20.10
N TYR A 144 21.39 -1.44 19.99
CA TYR A 144 20.06 -1.99 19.83
C TYR A 144 19.14 -1.59 21.00
N SER A 145 19.57 -1.78 22.25
CA SER A 145 18.79 -1.43 23.44
C SER A 145 18.51 0.07 23.54
N VAL A 146 19.47 0.93 23.18
CA VAL A 146 19.26 2.38 23.17
C VAL A 146 18.23 2.76 22.11
N MET A 147 18.29 2.16 20.92
CA MET A 147 17.29 2.37 19.88
C MET A 147 15.91 1.88 20.31
N GLU A 148 15.80 0.67 20.84
CA GLU A 148 14.53 0.10 21.29
C GLU A 148 13.83 1.00 22.33
N LYS A 149 14.56 1.43 23.35
CA LYS A 149 14.03 2.32 24.40
C LYS A 149 13.53 3.67 23.85
N ASN A 150 14.28 4.26 22.91
CA ASN A 150 13.92 5.58 22.37
C ASN A 150 12.82 5.51 21.29
N LEU A 151 12.73 4.41 20.55
CA LEU A 151 11.79 4.27 19.43
C LEU A 151 10.49 3.55 19.78
N GLN A 152 10.36 2.97 20.98
CA GLN A 152 9.15 2.27 21.43
C GLN A 152 7.86 3.12 21.33
N SER A 153 7.97 4.45 21.42
CA SER A 153 6.84 5.37 21.30
C SER A 153 6.43 5.69 19.85
N CYS A 154 7.30 5.40 18.88
CA CYS A 154 7.12 5.74 17.46
C CYS A 154 7.01 4.50 16.55
N GLY A 155 7.52 3.34 16.98
CA GLY A 155 7.53 2.14 16.15
C GLY A 155 7.87 0.86 16.90
N THR A 156 7.59 -0.26 16.25
CA THR A 156 7.92 -1.60 16.75
C THR A 156 9.12 -2.15 15.99
N ILE A 157 10.10 -2.68 16.72
CA ILE A 157 11.22 -3.41 16.11
C ILE A 157 10.76 -4.83 15.78
N VAL A 158 11.09 -5.29 14.58
CA VAL A 158 10.83 -6.64 14.10
C VAL A 158 12.09 -7.23 13.43
N GLN A 159 12.15 -8.56 13.38
CA GLN A 159 13.18 -9.29 12.61
C GLN A 159 14.64 -8.96 13.01
N LYS A 160 14.95 -8.94 14.31
CA LYS A 160 16.35 -8.89 14.78
C LYS A 160 17.11 -10.14 14.32
N ARG A 161 18.17 -9.94 13.53
CA ARG A 161 19.03 -10.99 12.97
C ARG A 161 20.48 -10.54 13.02
N GLN A 162 21.32 -11.33 13.67
CA GLN A 162 22.76 -11.12 13.66
C GLN A 162 23.44 -12.14 12.76
N LYS A 163 24.37 -11.68 11.92
CA LYS A 163 25.21 -12.53 11.08
C LYS A 163 26.63 -11.99 11.10
N GLY A 164 27.54 -12.71 11.76
CA GLY A 164 28.94 -12.30 11.92
C GLY A 164 29.05 -10.92 12.55
N SER A 165 29.79 -10.02 11.90
CA SER A 165 30.00 -8.64 12.32
C SER A 165 28.86 -7.67 11.96
N THR A 166 27.67 -8.19 11.60
CA THR A 166 26.53 -7.35 11.22
C THR A 166 25.25 -7.72 11.97
N LEU A 167 24.61 -6.72 12.59
CA LEU A 167 23.27 -6.83 13.17
C LEU A 167 22.25 -6.13 12.28
N ARG A 168 21.12 -6.78 11.99
CA ARG A 168 20.05 -6.25 11.15
C ARG A 168 18.71 -6.36 11.84
N PHE A 169 17.89 -5.33 11.73
CA PHE A 169 16.49 -5.36 12.17
C PHE A 169 15.65 -4.35 11.37
N ASN A 170 14.35 -4.56 11.34
CA ASN A 170 13.41 -3.65 10.70
C ASN A 170 12.58 -2.93 11.77
N LEU A 171 12.22 -1.69 11.50
CA LEU A 171 11.35 -0.87 12.33
C LEU A 171 10.08 -0.57 11.54
N LEU A 172 8.95 -0.95 12.12
CA LEU A 172 7.63 -0.68 11.57
C LEU A 172 7.01 0.52 12.29
N PRO A 173 6.38 1.45 11.55
CA PRO A 173 5.71 2.59 12.16
C PRO A 173 4.50 2.11 12.96
N MET A 174 4.36 2.57 14.20
CA MET A 174 3.16 2.35 14.99
C MET A 174 2.15 3.47 14.70
N ARG A 175 0.88 3.11 14.52
CA ARG A 175 -0.19 4.11 14.52
C ARG A 175 -0.25 4.72 15.92
N LYS A 176 -0.01 6.03 16.04
CA LYS A 176 -0.43 6.78 17.22
C LYS A 176 -1.95 6.78 17.24
N ASN A 177 -2.56 5.86 17.99
CA ASN A 177 -3.88 6.10 18.52
C ASN A 177 -3.71 7.25 19.52
N SER A 178 -4.27 8.41 19.20
CA SER A 178 -4.26 9.59 20.06
C SER A 178 -5.06 9.31 21.33
N SER A 179 -4.44 8.66 22.32
CA SER A 179 -5.02 8.48 23.65
C SER A 179 -3.92 8.34 24.70
N SER A 180 -3.35 9.46 25.14
CA SER A 180 -2.79 9.65 26.50
C SER A 180 -2.03 10.97 26.64
N SER A 181 -2.76 12.08 26.68
CA SER A 181 -2.30 13.29 27.39
C SER A 181 -2.73 13.16 28.85
N LYS A 182 -1.87 12.60 29.71
CA LYS A 182 -1.98 12.80 31.17
C LYS A 182 -0.79 13.63 31.61
N ASN A 183 -1.03 14.93 31.79
CA ASN A 183 -0.12 15.83 32.48
C ASN A 183 0.02 15.38 33.95
N PRO A 184 1.23 15.21 34.49
CA PRO A 184 1.41 15.12 35.93
C PRO A 184 1.55 16.54 36.48
N SER A 185 0.47 17.07 37.05
CA SER A 185 0.55 18.27 37.88
C SER A 185 1.28 17.92 39.17
N SER A 186 2.45 18.52 39.33
CA SER A 186 3.32 18.51 40.50
C SER A 186 2.57 18.92 41.77
N ASN A 187 2.51 18.00 42.73
CA ASN A 187 2.11 18.27 44.11
C ASN A 187 3.35 18.78 44.87
N LYS A 188 3.28 20.00 45.42
CA LYS A 188 4.24 20.51 46.41
C LYS A 188 3.46 21.02 47.63
N ASN A 189 3.77 20.37 48.76
CA ASN A 189 3.65 20.73 50.20
C ASN A 189 3.67 22.26 50.50
N SER A 190 3.20 22.82 51.62
CA SER A 190 3.08 22.37 53.03
C SER A 190 2.29 23.39 53.89
N ASN A 191 1.54 22.89 54.87
CA ASN A 191 1.35 23.28 56.29
C ASN A 191 1.05 24.71 56.80
N SER A 192 0.14 24.68 57.80
CA SER A 192 0.09 25.33 59.14
C SER A 192 -0.71 26.63 59.36
N ASP A 193 -1.80 26.43 60.12
CA ASP A 193 -2.27 27.10 61.35
C ASP A 193 -2.39 28.64 61.46
N GLY A 194 -3.60 29.05 61.87
CA GLY A 194 -3.91 30.32 62.50
C GLY A 194 -5.32 30.27 63.09
N ALA A 195 -5.38 30.03 64.40
CA ALA A 195 -6.59 29.86 65.22
C ALA A 195 -7.45 31.13 65.34
N ILE A 196 -8.72 30.92 65.70
CA ILE A 196 -9.63 31.89 66.35
C ILE A 196 -9.56 31.65 67.86
#